data_AF-A0A535NE37-F1
#
_entry.id   AF-A0A535NE37-F1
#
_cell.length_a   1.000
_cell.length_b   1.000
_cell.length_c   1.000
_cell.angle_alpha   90.00
_cell.angle_beta   90.00
_cell.angle_gamma   90.00
#
_symmetry.space_group_name_H-M   'P 1'
#
loop_
_entity.id
_entity.type
_entity.pdbx_description
1 polymer ?
#
loop_
_entity_poly.entity_id
_entity_poly.type
_entity_poly.pdbx_seq_one_letter_code
_entity_poly.pdbx_strand_id
1 'polypeptide(L)'
;MTSRIDWVRGNCRLLLAIAEEFAATRPFHDLTIGTGIHLEPKTVALLLTLKAGGARVVSTGNLNSTQPEAVEYLRAQDIDVVGDRTTDEREHDEYLREVLSRRPHLLLDNGGDLFARYLDDRYEQ
;
A
#
# COMPACT_ATOMS: atom_id res chain seq x y z
N MET A 1 -15.32 -8.10 -18.85
CA MET A 1 -15.18 -9.26 -17.93
C MET A 1 -14.63 -8.73 -16.63
N THR A 2 -15.17 -9.17 -15.48
CA THR A 2 -14.67 -8.79 -14.15
C THR A 2 -13.26 -9.32 -13.96
N SER A 3 -12.29 -8.48 -13.55
CA SER A 3 -10.91 -8.94 -13.33
C SER A 3 -10.81 -9.85 -12.10
N ARG A 4 -9.72 -10.63 -12.00
CA ARG A 4 -9.42 -11.42 -10.79
C ARG A 4 -9.39 -10.54 -9.53
N ILE A 5 -8.86 -9.32 -9.65
CA ILE A 5 -8.80 -8.34 -8.58
C ILE A 5 -10.21 -7.92 -8.17
N ASP A 6 -11.07 -7.57 -9.12
CA ASP A 6 -12.45 -7.17 -8.82
C ASP A 6 -13.23 -8.31 -8.14
N TRP A 7 -13.03 -9.56 -8.59
CA TRP A 7 -13.65 -10.72 -7.95
C TRP A 7 -13.17 -10.89 -6.50
N VAL A 8 -11.86 -10.82 -6.24
CA VAL A 8 -11.34 -10.93 -4.87
C VAL A 8 -11.86 -9.80 -3.99
N ARG A 9 -11.81 -8.54 -4.49
CA ARG A 9 -12.33 -7.37 -3.77
C ARG A 9 -13.80 -7.56 -3.40
N GLY A 10 -14.63 -8.03 -4.33
CA GLY A 10 -16.05 -8.34 -4.11
C GLY A 10 -16.29 -9.43 -3.05
N ASN A 11 -15.31 -10.30 -2.81
CA ASN A 11 -15.40 -11.36 -1.80
C ASN A 11 -14.77 -10.97 -0.44
N CYS A 12 -14.08 -9.84 -0.34
CA CYS A 12 -13.53 -9.31 0.92
C CYS A 12 -14.59 -8.55 1.73
N ARG A 13 -15.66 -9.25 2.16
CA ARG A 13 -16.86 -8.63 2.78
C ARG A 13 -16.56 -7.69 3.95
N LEU A 14 -15.60 -8.04 4.82
CA LEU A 14 -15.22 -7.19 5.94
C LEU A 14 -14.58 -5.87 5.47
N LEU A 15 -13.67 -5.92 4.49
CA LEU A 15 -13.02 -4.71 3.94
C LEU A 15 -14.00 -3.85 3.16
N LEU A 16 -15.01 -4.43 2.53
CA LEU A 16 -16.10 -3.69 1.89
C LEU A 16 -16.93 -2.91 2.91
N ALA A 17 -17.36 -3.57 3.99
CA ALA A 17 -18.09 -2.90 5.07
C ALA A 17 -17.27 -1.78 5.74
N ILE A 18 -15.97 -2.04 5.99
CA ILE A 18 -15.06 -1.01 6.53
C ILE A 18 -14.87 0.13 5.51
N ALA A 19 -14.77 -0.15 4.22
CA ALA A 19 -14.63 0.89 3.19
C ALA A 19 -15.87 1.80 3.13
N GLU A 20 -17.08 1.24 3.28
CA GLU A 20 -18.32 2.01 3.37
C GLU A 20 -18.32 2.94 4.59
N GLU A 21 -17.92 2.43 5.76
CA GLU A 21 -17.77 3.22 6.98
C GLU A 21 -16.70 4.31 6.83
N PHE A 22 -15.55 3.97 6.26
CA PHE A 22 -14.40 4.86 6.07
C PHE A 22 -14.71 5.97 5.06
N ALA A 23 -15.49 5.68 4.01
CA ALA A 23 -15.95 6.70 3.08
C ALA A 23 -16.82 7.77 3.78
N ALA A 24 -17.60 7.38 4.79
CA ALA A 24 -18.44 8.30 5.56
C ALA A 24 -17.66 9.04 6.65
N THR A 25 -16.80 8.36 7.38
CA THR A 25 -16.09 8.91 8.55
C THR A 25 -14.76 9.57 8.22
N ARG A 26 -14.15 9.20 7.09
CA ARG A 26 -12.84 9.67 6.59
C ARG A 26 -11.77 9.74 7.69
N PRO A 27 -11.49 8.62 8.40
CA PRO A 27 -10.63 8.62 9.60
C PRO A 27 -9.17 8.97 9.32
N PHE A 28 -8.74 8.92 8.05
CA PHE A 28 -7.37 9.20 7.63
C PHE A 28 -7.28 10.50 6.81
N HIS A 29 -8.24 11.40 6.96
CA HIS A 29 -8.18 12.73 6.34
C HIS A 29 -6.84 13.41 6.63
N ASP A 30 -6.20 13.95 5.58
CA ASP A 30 -4.87 14.56 5.58
C ASP A 30 -3.69 13.67 6.01
N LEU A 31 -3.94 12.39 6.32
CA LEU A 31 -2.87 11.45 6.65
C LEU A 31 -2.33 10.77 5.38
N THR A 32 -1.01 10.64 5.34
CA THR A 32 -0.29 9.78 4.40
C THR A 32 0.04 8.46 5.09
N ILE A 33 -0.30 7.33 4.47
CA ILE A 33 0.07 5.99 4.93
C ILE A 33 1.10 5.39 3.96
N GLY A 34 2.27 5.05 4.50
CA GLY A 34 3.35 4.38 3.77
C GLY A 34 3.27 2.87 3.99
N THR A 35 3.31 2.08 2.91
CA THR A 35 3.14 0.63 3.03
C THR A 35 4.24 -0.17 2.35
N GLY A 36 4.71 -1.21 3.04
CA GLY A 36 5.64 -2.22 2.52
C GLY A 36 5.00 -3.59 2.76
N ILE A 37 4.23 -4.06 1.77
CA ILE A 37 3.44 -5.30 1.89
C ILE A 37 3.44 -6.05 0.56
N HIS A 38 3.09 -7.34 0.57
CA HIS A 38 2.81 -8.06 -0.67
C HIS A 38 1.75 -7.33 -1.51
N LEU A 39 2.02 -7.06 -2.79
CA LEU A 39 1.02 -6.49 -3.71
C LEU A 39 0.34 -7.60 -4.50
N GLU A 40 -0.90 -7.88 -4.13
CA GLU A 40 -1.74 -8.95 -4.64
C GLU A 40 -3.23 -8.57 -4.48
N PRO A 41 -4.18 -9.29 -5.10
CA PRO A 41 -5.59 -8.88 -5.12
C PRO A 41 -6.22 -8.54 -3.75
N LYS A 42 -5.85 -9.25 -2.67
CA LYS A 42 -6.39 -8.98 -1.33
C LYS A 42 -5.80 -7.72 -0.68
N THR A 43 -4.54 -7.41 -0.94
CA THR A 43 -3.93 -6.17 -0.45
C THR A 43 -4.35 -4.97 -1.30
N VAL A 44 -4.69 -5.16 -2.58
CA VAL A 44 -5.40 -4.13 -3.36
C VAL A 44 -6.70 -3.73 -2.67
N ALA A 45 -7.50 -4.70 -2.20
CA ALA A 45 -8.73 -4.42 -1.45
C ALA A 45 -8.44 -3.56 -0.20
N LEU A 46 -7.40 -3.93 0.57
CA LEU A 46 -6.98 -3.21 1.77
C LEU A 46 -6.55 -1.76 1.46
N LEU A 47 -5.67 -1.55 0.48
CA LEU A 47 -5.16 -0.22 0.15
C LEU A 47 -6.27 0.72 -0.35
N LEU A 48 -7.25 0.19 -1.10
CA LEU A 48 -8.41 0.96 -1.54
C LEU A 48 -9.37 1.26 -0.38
N THR A 49 -9.51 0.38 0.61
CA THR A 49 -10.23 0.69 1.86
C THR A 49 -9.55 1.85 2.60
N LEU A 50 -8.22 1.87 2.70
CA LEU A 50 -7.49 2.98 3.32
C LEU A 50 -7.68 4.30 2.55
N LYS A 51 -7.60 4.26 1.21
CA LYS A 51 -7.89 5.41 0.34
C LYS A 51 -9.32 5.93 0.54
N ALA A 52 -10.31 5.03 0.65
CA ALA A 52 -11.70 5.41 0.94
C ALA A 52 -11.83 6.16 2.28
N GLY A 53 -10.97 5.82 3.26
CA GLY A 53 -10.85 6.55 4.52
C GLY A 53 -10.22 7.93 4.44
N GLY A 54 -9.89 8.42 3.24
CA GLY A 54 -9.29 9.72 3.00
C GLY A 54 -7.75 9.74 3.05
N ALA A 55 -7.11 8.58 3.22
CA ALA A 55 -5.66 8.50 3.24
C ALA A 55 -5.04 8.79 1.87
N ARG A 56 -3.92 9.51 1.86
CA ARG A 56 -2.95 9.39 0.76
C ARG A 56 -2.13 8.12 0.98
N VAL A 57 -2.16 7.19 0.04
CA VAL A 57 -1.43 5.92 0.18
C VAL A 57 -0.22 5.92 -0.74
N VAL A 58 0.94 5.63 -0.17
CA VAL A 58 2.21 5.42 -0.87
C VAL A 58 2.66 4.00 -0.57
N SER A 59 2.72 3.14 -1.57
CA SER A 59 2.97 1.72 -1.39
C SER A 59 4.17 1.25 -2.18
N THR A 60 4.94 0.32 -1.61
CA THR A 60 5.78 -0.58 -2.39
C THR A 60 5.43 -2.04 -2.08
N GLY A 61 5.87 -2.94 -2.95
CA GLY A 61 5.64 -4.37 -2.82
C GLY A 61 6.81 -5.11 -2.20
N ASN A 62 6.56 -6.27 -1.58
CA ASN A 62 7.60 -7.12 -1.01
C ASN A 62 8.45 -7.82 -2.09
N LEU A 63 9.76 -7.97 -1.81
CA LEU A 63 10.71 -8.73 -2.63
C LEU A 63 10.12 -10.06 -3.12
N ASN A 64 10.37 -10.40 -4.38
CA ASN A 64 9.98 -11.64 -5.08
C ASN A 64 8.47 -11.85 -5.34
N SER A 65 7.59 -11.14 -4.64
CA SER A 65 6.17 -11.52 -4.48
C SER A 65 5.15 -10.56 -5.10
N THR A 66 5.57 -9.34 -5.44
CA THR A 66 4.73 -8.34 -6.11
C THR A 66 4.12 -8.89 -7.39
N GLN A 67 2.79 -8.81 -7.51
CA GLN A 67 2.06 -9.19 -8.72
C GLN A 67 1.92 -7.95 -9.61
N PRO A 68 2.44 -7.96 -10.86
CA PRO A 68 2.38 -6.80 -11.75
C PRO A 68 0.95 -6.29 -11.99
N GLU A 69 -0.02 -7.21 -12.09
CA GLU A 69 -1.45 -6.87 -12.22
C GLU A 69 -1.99 -6.04 -11.05
N ALA A 70 -1.50 -6.27 -9.83
CA ALA A 70 -1.89 -5.50 -8.65
C ALA A 70 -1.30 -4.08 -8.69
N VAL A 71 -0.05 -3.95 -9.14
CA VAL A 71 0.63 -2.66 -9.28
C VAL A 71 -0.09 -1.80 -10.31
N GLU A 72 -0.34 -2.34 -11.50
CA GLU A 72 -1.06 -1.64 -12.58
C GLU A 72 -2.45 -1.19 -12.11
N TYR A 73 -3.19 -2.09 -11.46
CA TYR A 73 -4.52 -1.79 -10.93
C TYR A 73 -4.47 -0.67 -9.88
N LEU A 74 -3.54 -0.71 -8.93
CA LEU A 74 -3.39 0.31 -7.90
C LEU A 74 -3.05 1.68 -8.48
N ARG A 75 -2.14 1.75 -9.46
CA ARG A 75 -1.80 2.99 -10.17
C ARG A 75 -3.02 3.54 -10.92
N ALA A 76 -3.79 2.68 -11.58
CA ALA A 76 -5.05 3.06 -12.24
C ALA A 76 -6.16 3.51 -11.25
N GLN A 77 -5.96 3.31 -9.95
CA GLN A 77 -6.82 3.79 -8.87
C GLN A 77 -6.15 4.91 -8.07
N ASP A 78 -5.22 5.68 -8.66
CA ASP A 78 -4.48 6.80 -8.06
C ASP A 78 -3.81 6.48 -6.71
N ILE A 79 -3.32 5.26 -6.52
CA ILE A 79 -2.40 4.93 -5.44
C ILE A 79 -0.98 5.18 -5.94
N ASP A 80 -0.16 5.87 -5.15
CA ASP A 80 1.26 6.07 -5.46
C ASP A 80 2.00 4.75 -5.19
N VAL A 81 2.34 4.02 -6.25
CA VAL A 81 3.05 2.73 -6.15
C VAL A 81 4.50 2.90 -6.60
N VAL A 82 5.41 2.80 -5.64
CA VAL A 82 6.86 2.86 -5.80
C VAL A 82 7.40 1.51 -6.23
N GLY A 83 8.10 1.51 -7.36
CA GLY A 83 8.75 0.34 -7.93
C GLY A 83 7.80 -0.67 -8.59
N ASP A 84 8.37 -1.78 -9.06
CA ASP A 84 7.65 -2.89 -9.66
C ASP A 84 8.08 -4.23 -9.02
N ARG A 85 7.75 -5.36 -9.64
CA ARG A 85 8.24 -6.66 -9.17
C ARG A 85 9.76 -6.73 -9.35
N THR A 86 10.46 -6.93 -8.25
CA THR A 86 11.91 -7.17 -8.25
C THR A 86 12.28 -8.40 -7.42
N THR A 87 13.42 -8.99 -7.77
CA THR A 87 14.13 -10.02 -7.00
C THR A 87 15.49 -9.51 -6.52
N ASP A 88 15.84 -8.26 -6.80
CA ASP A 88 17.06 -7.62 -6.35
C ASP A 88 16.80 -6.92 -5.00
N GLU A 89 17.51 -7.35 -3.97
CA GLU A 89 17.40 -6.80 -2.62
C GLU A 89 17.78 -5.32 -2.56
N ARG A 90 18.75 -4.88 -3.38
CA ARG A 90 19.20 -3.48 -3.40
C ARG A 90 18.14 -2.59 -4.03
N GLU A 91 17.54 -3.03 -5.12
CA GLU A 91 16.44 -2.32 -5.76
C GLU A 91 15.22 -2.23 -4.83
N HIS A 92 14.89 -3.33 -4.15
CA HIS A 92 13.82 -3.31 -3.16
C HIS A 92 14.12 -2.34 -2.00
N ASP A 93 15.38 -2.28 -1.55
CA ASP A 93 15.81 -1.33 -0.53
C ASP A 93 15.58 0.13 -0.95
N GLU A 94 15.89 0.45 -2.20
CA GLU A 94 15.65 1.76 -2.79
C GLU A 94 14.17 2.09 -2.80
N TYR A 95 13.29 1.13 -3.13
CA TYR A 95 11.84 1.34 -3.08
C TYR A 95 11.34 1.62 -1.66
N LEU A 96 11.85 0.91 -0.64
CA LEU A 96 11.47 1.14 0.76
C LEU A 96 11.87 2.55 1.22
N ARG A 97 13.12 2.96 0.92
CA ARG A 97 13.60 4.33 1.21
C ARG A 97 12.80 5.38 0.46
N GLU A 98 12.43 5.07 -0.76
CA GLU A 98 11.62 5.94 -1.60
C GLU A 98 10.20 6.11 -1.02
N VAL A 99 9.57 5.07 -0.45
CA VAL A 99 8.31 5.22 0.31
C VAL A 99 8.51 6.14 1.52
N LEU A 100 9.58 5.96 2.29
CA LEU A 100 9.87 6.78 3.47
C LEU A 100 10.20 8.24 3.13
N SER A 101 10.74 8.52 1.93
CA SER A 101 11.02 9.90 1.49
C SER A 101 9.75 10.73 1.31
N ARG A 102 8.57 10.09 1.15
CA ARG A 102 7.25 10.77 1.17
C ARG A 102 6.82 11.19 2.58
N ARG A 103 7.60 10.85 3.61
CA ARG A 103 7.33 11.11 5.03
C ARG A 103 5.89 10.71 5.44
N PRO A 104 5.49 9.44 5.25
CA PRO A 104 4.20 8.96 5.73
C PRO A 104 4.01 9.19 7.24
N HIS A 105 2.78 9.51 7.64
CA HIS A 105 2.39 9.71 9.03
C HIS A 105 2.19 8.37 9.76
N LEU A 106 1.77 7.34 9.01
CA LEU A 106 1.56 5.98 9.50
C LEU A 106 2.29 4.99 8.60
N LEU A 107 2.86 3.94 9.20
CA LEU A 107 3.46 2.83 8.48
C LEU A 107 2.58 1.58 8.62
N LEU A 108 2.34 0.90 7.50
CA LEU A 108 1.73 -0.43 7.47
C LEU A 108 2.72 -1.40 6.82
N ASP A 109 3.25 -2.32 7.62
CA ASP A 109 4.39 -3.15 7.26
C ASP A 109 4.07 -4.64 7.35
N ASN A 110 4.70 -5.43 6.50
CA ASN A 110 4.66 -6.89 6.50
C ASN A 110 6.09 -7.43 6.24
N GLY A 111 6.76 -7.83 7.32
CA GLY A 111 8.15 -8.32 7.29
C GLY A 111 9.08 -7.50 8.17
N GLY A 112 8.78 -6.22 8.38
CA GLY A 112 9.56 -5.33 9.24
C GLY A 112 10.63 -4.52 8.50
N ASP A 113 10.83 -4.76 7.20
CA ASP A 113 11.87 -4.10 6.40
C ASP A 113 11.59 -2.59 6.26
N LEU A 114 10.33 -2.19 6.04
CA LEU A 114 9.97 -0.77 5.96
C LEU A 114 10.24 -0.07 7.30
N PHE A 115 9.85 -0.69 8.41
CA PHE A 115 10.12 -0.17 9.74
C PHE A 115 11.61 -0.13 10.06
N ALA A 116 12.38 -1.15 9.67
CA ALA A 116 13.83 -1.16 9.83
C ALA A 116 14.49 0.02 9.10
N ARG A 117 14.06 0.33 7.87
CA ARG A 117 14.56 1.51 7.14
C ARG A 117 14.15 2.84 7.75
N TYR A 118 12.97 2.90 8.35
CA TYR A 118 12.57 4.07 9.13
C TYR A 118 13.48 4.27 10.35
N LEU A 119 13.96 3.20 10.98
CA LEU A 119 14.89 3.30 12.12
C LEU A 119 16.28 3.81 11.72
N ASP A 120 16.74 3.52 10.49
CA ASP A 120 18.02 3.99 9.96
C ASP A 120 18.04 5.51 9.77
N ASP A 121 16.90 6.12 9.41
CA ASP A 121 16.75 7.55 9.14
C ASP A 121 15.38 8.06 9.62
N ARG A 122 15.24 8.16 10.95
CA ARG A 122 14.01 8.66 11.56
C ARG A 122 13.80 10.12 11.18
N TYR A 123 12.55 10.47 10.89
CA TYR A 123 12.20 11.88 10.70
C TYR A 123 12.59 12.68 11.94
N GLU A 124 13.33 13.78 11.72
CA GLU A 124 13.61 14.77 12.76
C GLU A 124 12.27 15.26 13.33
N GLN A 125 12.19 15.32 14.66
CA GLN A 125 11.01 15.83 15.37
C GLN A 125 11.01 17.35 15.45
#